data_AF-A0A1D8PDD0-F1
#
_entry.id   AF-A0A1D8PDD0-F1
#
_cell.length_a   1.000
_cell.length_b   1.000
_cell.length_c   1.000
_cell.angle_alpha   90.00
_cell.angle_beta   90.00
_cell.angle_gamma   90.00
#
_symmetry.space_group_name_H-M   'P 1'
#
loop_
_entity.id
_entity.type
_entity.pdbx_description
1 polymer ?
#
loop_
_entity_poly.entity_id
_entity_poly.type
_entity_poly.pdbx_seq_one_letter_code
_entity_poly.pdbx_strand_id
1 'polypeptide(L)' 'MYTTLEYICTIVSIINLITALVIYIIDRKQGVSINSGKHFQSFKTCITMSILFGVLSMCVTLNNLHHSHRIDQ' A
#
# COMPACT_ATOMS: atom_id res chain seq x y z
N MET A 1 11.69 16.08 6.37
CA MET A 1 12.07 14.89 7.17
C MET A 1 10.88 13.95 7.12
N TYR A 2 11.04 12.68 6.71
CA TYR A 2 9.91 11.74 6.72
C TYR A 2 9.39 11.60 8.15
N THR A 3 8.11 11.84 8.33
CA THR A 3 7.46 11.68 9.63
C THR A 3 7.34 10.20 9.96
N THR A 4 7.34 9.86 11.25
CA THR A 4 7.12 8.48 11.71
C THR A 4 5.85 7.89 11.12
N LEU A 5 4.82 8.72 10.92
CA LEU A 5 3.56 8.33 10.33
C LEU A 5 3.70 7.92 8.84
N GLU A 6 4.44 8.68 8.03
CA GLU A 6 4.74 8.27 6.64
C GLU A 6 5.48 6.95 6.57
N TYR A 7 6.47 6.73 7.45
CA TYR A 7 7.21 5.48 7.51
C TYR A 7 6.27 4.30 7.81
N ILE A 8 5.40 4.45 8.81
CA ILE A 8 4.43 3.42 9.18
C ILE A 8 3.47 3.14 8.01
N CYS A 9 2.89 4.17 7.40
CA CYS A 9 1.99 4.00 6.25
C CYS A 9 2.69 3.30 5.08
N THR A 10 3.93 3.68 4.79
CA THR A 10 4.71 3.08 3.69
C THR A 10 5.02 1.61 3.98
N ILE A 11 5.44 1.27 5.20
CA ILE A 11 5.72 -0.11 5.61
C ILE A 11 4.44 -0.97 5.50
N VAL A 12 3.31 -0.47 6.00
CA VAL A 12 2.03 -1.18 5.93
C VAL A 12 1.59 -1.37 4.46
N SER A 13 1.82 -0.37 3.60
CA SER A 13 1.55 -0.49 2.17
C SER A 13 2.39 -1.58 1.51
N ILE A 14 3.69 -1.63 1.81
CA ILE A 14 4.61 -2.64 1.28
C ILE A 14 4.23 -4.04 1.76
N ILE A 15 3.91 -4.22 3.05
CA ILE A 15 3.48 -5.52 3.60
C ILE A 15 2.22 -6.02 2.90
N ASN A 16 1.24 -5.14 2.68
CA ASN A 16 0.02 -5.48 1.94
C ASN A 16 0.33 -5.87 0.50
N LEU A 17 1.26 -5.18 -0.16
CA LEU A 17 1.66 -5.50 -1.53
C LEU A 17 2.35 -6.88 -1.62
N ILE A 18 3.26 -7.18 -0.69
CA ILE A 18 3.95 -8.48 -0.60
C ILE A 18 2.92 -9.59 -0.35
N THR A 19 1.98 -9.36 0.55
CA THR A 19 0.91 -10.33 0.86
C THR A 19 0.04 -10.59 -0.38
N ALA A 20 -0.34 -9.54 -1.11
CA ALA A 20 -1.06 -9.68 -2.37
C ALA A 20 -0.25 -10.48 -3.41
N LEU A 21 1.05 -10.22 -3.52
CA LEU A 21 1.94 -10.96 -4.42
C LEU A 21 2.00 -12.45 -4.06
N VAL A 22 2.11 -12.79 -2.77
CA VAL A 22 2.10 -14.18 -2.30
C VAL A 22 0.79 -14.87 -2.65
N ILE A 23 -0.35 -14.23 -2.41
CA ILE A 23 -1.68 -14.76 -2.78
C ILE A 23 -1.75 -15.01 -4.29
N TYR A 24 -1.31 -14.04 -5.10
CA TYR A 24 -1.27 -14.17 -6.55
C TYR A 24 -0.44 -15.38 -7.00
N ILE A 25 0.75 -15.59 -6.42
CA ILE A 25 1.62 -16.72 -6.77
C ILE A 25 0.95 -18.05 -6.39
N ILE A 26 0.29 -18.12 -5.23
CA ILE A 26 -0.42 -19.32 -4.77
C ILE A 26 -1.58 -19.67 -5.70
N ASP A 27 -2.46 -18.70 -6.00
CA ASP A 27 -3.62 -18.92 -6.88
C ASP A 27 -3.17 -19.32 -8.29
N ARG A 28 -2.12 -18.65 -8.82
CA ARG A 28 -1.55 -18.98 -10.13
C ARG A 28 -0.98 -20.40 -10.18
N LYS A 29 -0.34 -20.88 -9.10
CA LYS A 29 0.16 -22.26 -9.01
C LYS A 29 -0.96 -23.29 -8.99
N GLN A 30 -2.12 -22.96 -8.45
CA GLN A 30 -3.29 -23.85 -8.42
C GLN A 30 -4.07 -23.84 -9.75
N GLY A 31 -3.66 -23.02 -10.73
CA GLY A 31 -4.40 -22.85 -11.99
C GLY A 31 -5.74 -22.15 -11.79
N VAL A 32 -5.96 -21.54 -10.64
CA VAL A 32 -7.20 -20.84 -10.32
C VAL A 32 -7.05 -19.40 -10.80
N SER A 33 -8.05 -18.91 -11.53
CA SER A 33 -8.11 -17.50 -11.91
C SER A 33 -8.09 -16.65 -10.65
N ILE A 34 -7.23 -15.63 -10.61
CA ILE A 34 -7.14 -14.70 -9.47
C ILE A 34 -8.51 -14.06 -9.18
N ASN A 35 -9.34 -13.86 -10.20
CA ASN A 35 -10.68 -13.26 -10.08
C ASN A 35 -11.76 -14.22 -9.51
N SER A 36 -11.46 -15.50 -9.38
CA SER A 36 -12.37 -16.52 -8.82
C SER A 36 -11.70 -17.38 -7.74
N GLY A 37 -10.45 -17.05 -7.38
CA GLY A 37 -9.70 -17.75 -6.34
C GLY A 37 -10.41 -17.66 -5.01
N LYS A 38 -10.28 -18.72 -4.19
CA LYS A 38 -10.71 -18.69 -2.78
C LYS A 38 -10.15 -17.49 -2.02
N HIS A 39 -9.01 -16.96 -2.48
CA HIS A 39 -8.31 -15.83 -1.89
C HIS A 39 -8.54 -14.50 -2.62
N PHE A 40 -9.44 -14.42 -3.61
CA PHE A 40 -9.67 -13.19 -4.39
C PHE A 40 -10.06 -11.99 -3.52
N GLN A 41 -10.96 -12.19 -2.55
CA GLN A 41 -11.39 -11.13 -1.63
C GLN A 41 -10.19 -10.58 -0.84
N SER A 42 -9.33 -11.47 -0.33
CA SER A 42 -8.13 -11.10 0.41
C SER A 42 -7.11 -10.38 -0.48
N PHE A 43 -6.90 -10.87 -1.70
CA PHE A 43 -6.05 -10.23 -2.70
C PHE A 43 -6.52 -8.80 -2.99
N LYS A 44 -7.81 -8.62 -3.30
CA LYS A 44 -8.42 -7.32 -3.56
C LYS A 44 -8.27 -6.38 -2.36
N THR A 45 -8.49 -6.89 -1.16
CA THR A 45 -8.35 -6.11 0.07
C THR A 45 -6.91 -5.66 0.26
N CYS A 46 -5.93 -6.56 0.13
CA CYS A 46 -4.51 -6.22 0.24
C CYS A 46 -4.08 -5.17 -0.78
N ILE A 47 -4.47 -5.31 -2.06
CA ILE A 47 -4.17 -4.29 -3.08
C ILE A 47 -4.82 -2.94 -2.71
N THR A 48 -6.09 -2.95 -2.31
CA THR A 48 -6.81 -1.73 -1.95
C THR A 48 -6.17 -1.02 -0.76
N MET A 49 -5.82 -1.78 0.29
CA MET A 49 -5.15 -1.23 1.48
C MET A 49 -3.74 -0.73 1.14
N SER A 50 -3.00 -1.44 0.27
CA SER A 50 -1.69 -1.02 -0.20
C SER A 50 -1.77 0.34 -0.91
N ILE A 51 -2.75 0.52 -1.80
CA ILE A 51 -3.00 1.80 -2.49
C ILE A 51 -3.40 2.88 -1.47
N LEU A 52 -4.36 2.60 -0.59
CA LEU A 52 -4.83 3.57 0.41
C LEU A 52 -3.70 4.10 1.29
N PHE A 53 -2.89 3.19 1.85
CA PHE A 53 -1.77 3.57 2.69
C PHE A 53 -0.64 4.25 1.91
N GLY A 54 -0.42 3.85 0.65
CA GLY A 54 0.55 4.50 -0.23
C GLY A 54 0.15 5.95 -0.56
N VAL A 55 -1.12 6.17 -0.89
CA VAL A 55 -1.68 7.52 -1.12
C VAL A 55 -1.65 8.35 0.16
N LEU A 56 -2.03 7.79 1.30
CA LEU A 56 -1.93 8.45 2.60
C LEU A 56 -0.51 8.93 2.89
N SER A 57 0.48 8.06 2.67
CA SER A 57 1.89 8.41 2.84
C SER A 57 2.26 9.60 1.96
N MET A 58 1.97 9.54 0.66
CA MET A 58 2.18 10.64 -0.30
C MET A 58 1.50 11.95 0.11
N CYS A 59 0.26 11.89 0.58
CA CYS A 59 -0.48 13.07 1.04
C CYS A 59 0.18 13.72 2.27
N VAL A 60 0.70 12.91 3.19
CA VAL A 60 1.43 13.41 4.36
C VAL A 60 2.77 14.01 3.93
N THR A 61 3.49 13.36 3.00
CA THR A 61 4.73 13.89 2.41
C THR A 61 4.53 15.26 1.79
N LEU A 62 3.51 15.39 0.94
CA LEU A 62 3.18 16.64 0.25
C LEU A 62 2.80 17.74 1.22
N ASN A 63 2.01 17.44 2.25
CA ASN A 63 1.65 18.42 3.27
C ASN A 63 2.87 18.88 4.08
N ASN A 64 3.77 17.97 4.44
CA ASN A 64 5.00 18.33 5.15
C ASN A 64 5.91 19.21 4.29
N LEU A 65 6.07 18.88 3.01
CA LEU A 65 6.83 19.69 2.05
C LEU A 65 6.22 21.09 1.89
N HIS A 66 4.90 21.16 1.73
CA HIS A 66 4.21 22.44 1.58
C HIS A 66 4.28 23.28 2.87
N HIS A 67 4.28 22.65 4.03
CA HIS A 67 4.44 23.36 5.30
C HIS A 67 5.88 23.89 5.48
N SER A 68 6.90 23.08 5.19
CA SER A 68 8.30 23.55 5.19
C SER A 68 8.51 24.73 4.25
N HIS A 69 8.00 24.65 3.02
CA HIS A 69 8.14 25.75 2.05
C HIS A 69 7.42 27.04 2.49
N ARG A 70 6.40 26.95 3.35
CA ARG A 70 5.72 28.13 3.90
C ARG A 70 6.46 28.79 5.06
N ILE A 71 7.38 28.07 5.71
CA ILE A 71 8.18 28.60 6.83
C ILE A 71 9.45 29.29 6.29
N ASP A 72 9.91 28.90 5.11
CA ASP A 72 11.08 29.50 4.43
C ASP A 72 10.76 30.79 3.63
N GLN A 73 9.50 31.24 3.61
CA GLN A 73 9.04 32.50 2.99
C GLN A 73 8.69 33.56 4.04
#